data_AF-A0A381F651-F1
#
_entry.id   AF-A0A381F651-F1
#
_cell.length_a   1.000
_cell.length_b   1.000
_cell.length_c   1.000
_cell.angle_alpha   90.00
_cell.angle_beta   90.00
_cell.angle_gamma   90.00
#
_symmetry.space_group_name_H-M   'P 1'
#
loop_
_entity.id
_entity.type
_entity.pdbx_description
1 polymer ?
#
loop_
_entity_poly.entity_id
_entity_poly.type
_entity_poly.pdbx_seq_one_letter_code
_entity_poly.pdbx_strand_id
1 'polypeptide(L)'
;MKKIYSILSILLTSLLVAQTTIYSEDFGTPTATTLLTAYSGYQNSSPIMYSGTADVRTSSPSVGYAGASGSGCVFLGEVTTTSGNPAKTLMIEGINTSNYMGISMTLGHQKSTNASSNELTIEVSANGTTWTPLTYTRPTGSGTSNWILISPTGIIPATTNLRIRLTNVLDSNVGFRIDDIKLTGTAGTLATNENNKKGFNIYPTSVSNGKIFITSSKNSDKKVKIFDQTGRLLISKTVKSEVNVSELPKGIYILNVEENEAAVSKKVLIK
;
A
#
# COMPACT_ATOMS: atom_id res chain seq x y z
N MET A 1 21.60 -32.99 -47.83
CA MET A 1 21.39 -32.78 -46.38
C MET A 1 21.09 -31.31 -46.13
N LYS A 2 19.81 -30.91 -46.06
CA LYS A 2 19.42 -29.51 -45.79
C LYS A 2 19.33 -29.32 -44.27
N LYS A 3 20.22 -28.50 -43.71
CA LYS A 3 20.19 -28.15 -42.29
C LYS A 3 19.13 -27.07 -42.09
N ILE A 4 18.04 -27.41 -41.41
CA ILE A 4 17.02 -26.47 -40.97
C ILE A 4 17.48 -25.91 -39.63
N TYR A 5 17.79 -24.62 -39.58
CA TYR A 5 18.09 -23.91 -38.35
C TYR A 5 16.76 -23.41 -37.76
N SER A 6 16.29 -24.06 -36.69
CA SER A 6 15.19 -23.52 -35.86
C SER A 6 15.73 -22.37 -35.02
N ILE A 7 15.26 -21.16 -35.30
CA ILE A 7 15.46 -19.99 -34.43
C ILE A 7 14.46 -20.13 -33.28
N LEU A 8 14.96 -20.46 -32.10
CA LEU A 8 14.19 -20.44 -30.86
C LEU A 8 13.98 -18.96 -30.45
N SER A 9 12.79 -18.42 -30.72
CA SER A 9 12.39 -17.10 -30.24
C SER A 9 12.15 -17.18 -28.74
N ILE A 10 13.05 -16.59 -27.94
CA ILE A 10 12.83 -16.37 -26.51
C ILE A 10 11.86 -15.20 -26.39
N LEU A 11 10.60 -15.50 -26.11
CA LEU A 11 9.59 -14.50 -25.77
C LEU A 11 9.97 -13.89 -24.41
N LEU A 12 10.62 -12.73 -24.43
CA LEU A 12 10.89 -11.94 -23.23
C LEU A 12 9.58 -11.32 -22.76
N THR A 13 8.83 -12.01 -21.90
CA THR A 13 7.67 -11.43 -21.23
C THR A 13 8.15 -10.36 -20.26
N SER A 14 8.09 -9.10 -20.65
CA SER A 14 8.20 -7.99 -19.71
C SER A 14 6.97 -8.02 -18.80
N LEU A 15 7.16 -8.34 -17.53
CA LEU A 15 6.15 -8.10 -16.51
C LEU A 15 6.01 -6.58 -16.33
N LEU A 16 5.09 -5.97 -17.08
CA LEU A 16 4.59 -4.64 -16.77
C LEU A 16 3.79 -4.75 -15.48
N VAL A 17 4.36 -4.32 -14.36
CA VAL A 17 3.59 -4.21 -13.14
C VAL A 17 2.73 -2.95 -13.26
N ALA A 18 1.44 -3.15 -13.55
CA ALA A 18 0.50 -2.05 -13.73
C ALA A 18 0.33 -1.28 -12.41
N GLN A 19 0.35 0.04 -12.51
CA GLN A 19 -0.05 0.92 -11.41
C GLN A 19 -1.55 0.69 -11.13
N THR A 20 -1.89 0.48 -9.86
CA THR A 20 -3.26 0.28 -9.39
C THR A 20 -3.70 1.44 -8.50
N THR A 21 -5.01 1.68 -8.47
CA THR A 21 -5.62 2.61 -7.50
C THR A 21 -5.74 1.91 -6.16
N ILE A 22 -5.18 2.51 -5.11
CA ILE A 22 -5.20 2.01 -3.73
C ILE A 22 -6.38 2.60 -2.98
N TYR A 23 -6.66 3.88 -3.23
CA TYR A 23 -7.72 4.66 -2.58
C TYR A 23 -8.15 5.79 -3.50
N SER A 24 -9.43 6.14 -3.48
CA SER A 24 -9.99 7.31 -4.15
C SER A 24 -11.17 7.88 -3.36
N GLU A 25 -11.29 9.20 -3.30
CA GLU A 25 -12.43 9.90 -2.69
C GLU A 25 -12.77 11.17 -3.49
N ASP A 26 -14.04 11.29 -3.87
CA ASP A 26 -14.63 12.39 -4.65
C ASP A 26 -15.63 13.24 -3.84
N PHE A 27 -15.84 12.91 -2.56
CA PHE A 27 -16.78 13.57 -1.65
C PHE A 27 -18.23 13.67 -2.15
N GLY A 28 -18.60 12.92 -3.20
CA GLY A 28 -19.96 12.79 -3.71
C GLY A 28 -20.70 14.11 -3.97
N THR A 29 -21.98 14.16 -3.60
CA THR A 29 -22.86 15.32 -3.84
C THR A 29 -23.56 15.73 -2.53
N PRO A 30 -22.92 16.55 -1.68
CA PRO A 30 -23.54 17.01 -0.44
C PRO A 30 -24.77 17.88 -0.73
N THR A 31 -25.83 17.72 0.06
CA THR A 31 -27.07 18.52 -0.09
C THR A 31 -27.00 19.89 0.59
N ALA A 32 -26.04 20.07 1.50
CA ALA A 32 -25.77 21.29 2.23
C ALA A 32 -24.30 21.32 2.67
N THR A 33 -23.81 22.49 3.11
CA THR A 33 -22.53 22.61 3.80
C THR A 33 -22.57 21.80 5.09
N THR A 34 -21.77 20.74 5.19
CA THR A 34 -21.84 19.74 6.27
C THR A 34 -20.46 19.51 6.84
N LEU A 35 -20.29 19.61 8.16
CA LEU A 35 -19.03 19.27 8.83
C LEU A 35 -18.59 17.85 8.49
N LEU A 36 -17.28 17.62 8.34
CA LEU A 36 -16.73 16.29 8.01
C LEU A 36 -17.26 15.18 8.94
N THR A 37 -17.38 15.47 10.24
CA THR A 37 -17.85 14.52 11.25
C THR A 37 -19.34 14.17 11.15
N ALA A 38 -20.13 15.00 10.45
CA ALA A 38 -21.56 14.79 10.22
C ALA A 38 -21.88 14.37 8.78
N TYR A 39 -20.91 14.44 7.87
CA TYR A 39 -21.09 14.05 6.48
C TYR A 39 -21.08 12.52 6.35
N SER A 40 -21.97 11.99 5.49
CA SER A 40 -22.11 10.54 5.27
C SER A 40 -22.00 10.13 3.80
N GLY A 41 -21.80 11.08 2.89
CA GLY A 41 -21.73 10.84 1.44
C GLY A 41 -20.32 10.56 0.92
N TYR A 42 -19.44 10.02 1.78
CA TYR A 42 -18.10 9.61 1.37
C TYR A 42 -18.15 8.40 0.44
N GLN A 43 -17.22 8.34 -0.52
CA GLN A 43 -17.10 7.21 -1.44
C GLN A 43 -16.72 5.92 -0.69
N ASN A 44 -15.97 6.04 0.42
CA ASN A 44 -15.47 4.89 1.18
C ASN A 44 -16.19 4.73 2.52
N SER A 45 -16.43 3.48 2.89
CA SER A 45 -16.96 3.09 4.20
C SER A 45 -15.86 2.57 5.13
N SER A 46 -16.25 2.12 6.33
CA SER A 46 -15.38 1.35 7.24
C SER A 46 -14.58 0.28 6.47
N PRO A 47 -13.26 0.17 6.70
CA PRO A 47 -12.49 0.70 7.82
C PRO A 47 -12.02 2.15 7.68
N ILE A 48 -12.33 2.83 6.57
CA ILE A 48 -11.90 4.22 6.35
C ILE A 48 -12.75 5.17 7.18
N MET A 49 -12.09 6.12 7.84
CA MET A 49 -12.73 7.13 8.69
C MET A 49 -12.28 8.52 8.28
N TYR A 50 -13.23 9.46 8.32
CA TYR A 50 -13.03 10.87 8.02
C TYR A 50 -13.29 11.69 9.28
N SER A 51 -12.39 12.62 9.57
CA SER A 51 -12.55 13.56 10.69
C SER A 51 -11.88 14.89 10.38
N GLY A 52 -11.98 15.84 11.32
CA GLY A 52 -11.40 17.17 11.18
C GLY A 52 -12.43 18.28 11.41
N THR A 53 -12.00 19.52 11.18
CA THR A 53 -12.77 20.74 11.47
C THR A 53 -13.26 21.47 10.22
N ALA A 54 -12.90 20.95 9.03
CA ALA A 54 -13.41 21.39 7.74
C ALA A 54 -14.81 20.84 7.47
N ASP A 55 -15.36 21.22 6.32
CA ASP A 55 -16.70 20.83 5.89
C ASP A 55 -16.72 20.47 4.41
N VAL A 56 -17.70 19.67 4.03
CA VAL A 56 -17.99 19.26 2.65
C VAL A 56 -19.14 20.12 2.12
N ARG A 57 -19.01 20.62 0.90
CA ARG A 57 -19.98 21.53 0.27
C ARG A 57 -19.94 21.46 -1.26
N THR A 58 -20.96 22.00 -1.93
CA THR A 58 -21.04 22.06 -3.41
C THR A 58 -20.59 23.39 -4.02
N SER A 59 -20.25 24.39 -3.19
CA SER A 59 -19.79 25.66 -3.74
C SER A 59 -18.42 25.48 -4.41
N SER A 60 -18.26 25.97 -5.64
CA SER A 60 -17.03 25.85 -6.44
C SER A 60 -16.59 24.39 -6.66
N PRO A 61 -17.39 23.57 -7.36
CA PRO A 61 -17.05 22.17 -7.66
C PRO A 61 -15.75 22.07 -8.45
N SER A 62 -15.06 20.94 -8.32
CA SER A 62 -13.82 20.68 -9.05
C SER A 62 -14.02 20.66 -10.56
N VAL A 63 -13.13 21.34 -11.28
CA VAL A 63 -13.14 21.47 -12.74
C VAL A 63 -11.73 21.73 -13.28
N GLY A 64 -11.52 21.58 -14.59
CA GLY A 64 -10.32 22.10 -15.25
C GLY A 64 -9.07 21.22 -15.17
N TYR A 65 -9.18 19.99 -14.65
CA TYR A 65 -8.13 18.97 -14.71
C TYR A 65 -8.71 17.59 -15.08
N ALA A 66 -7.85 16.70 -15.58
CA ALA A 66 -8.27 15.34 -15.96
C ALA A 66 -8.68 14.54 -14.72
N GLY A 67 -9.89 13.96 -14.76
CA GLY A 67 -10.44 13.21 -13.64
C GLY A 67 -11.16 14.04 -12.58
N ALA A 68 -11.45 15.32 -12.84
CA ALA A 68 -12.31 16.13 -11.97
C ALA A 68 -13.72 15.53 -11.86
N SER A 69 -14.15 15.17 -10.65
CA SER A 69 -15.48 14.57 -10.40
C SER A 69 -16.62 15.61 -10.34
N GLY A 70 -16.30 16.82 -9.90
CA GLY A 70 -17.27 17.89 -9.67
C GLY A 70 -18.16 17.66 -8.45
N SER A 71 -19.25 18.43 -8.34
CA SER A 71 -20.20 18.35 -7.23
C SER A 71 -19.62 18.75 -5.87
N GLY A 72 -19.28 17.79 -5.00
CA GLY A 72 -18.82 18.00 -3.64
C GLY A 72 -17.33 18.33 -3.58
N CYS A 73 -16.92 19.14 -2.60
CA CYS A 73 -15.52 19.31 -2.24
C CYS A 73 -15.39 19.64 -0.76
N VAL A 74 -14.22 19.36 -0.20
CA VAL A 74 -13.86 19.81 1.14
C VAL A 74 -13.40 21.26 1.06
N PHE A 75 -13.92 22.11 1.94
CA PHE A 75 -13.45 23.48 2.10
C PHE A 75 -12.68 23.66 3.41
N LEU A 76 -11.39 23.98 3.28
CA LEU A 76 -10.54 24.39 4.37
C LEU A 76 -10.42 25.92 4.34
N GLY A 77 -11.44 26.58 4.89
CA GLY A 77 -11.55 28.03 4.87
C GLY A 77 -10.48 28.77 5.66
N GLU A 78 -10.40 30.08 5.39
CA GLU A 78 -9.57 31.05 6.11
C GLU A 78 -10.03 31.13 7.57
N VAL A 79 -9.09 31.06 8.50
CA VAL A 79 -9.36 31.15 9.94
C VAL A 79 -8.32 32.01 10.60
N THR A 80 -8.77 32.96 11.41
CA THR A 80 -7.90 33.79 12.24
C THR A 80 -8.00 33.37 13.70
N THR A 81 -6.92 33.55 14.45
CA THR A 81 -6.89 33.38 15.91
C THR A 81 -7.97 34.22 16.60
N THR A 82 -8.25 35.42 16.10
CA THR A 82 -9.33 36.29 16.59
C THR A 82 -10.73 35.70 16.41
N SER A 83 -10.93 34.84 15.41
CA SER A 83 -12.24 34.19 15.17
C SER A 83 -12.60 33.14 16.23
N GLY A 84 -11.64 32.73 17.08
CA GLY A 84 -11.82 31.66 18.06
C GLY A 84 -11.99 30.27 17.45
N ASN A 85 -11.95 30.15 16.12
CA ASN A 85 -12.06 28.87 15.42
C ASN A 85 -10.69 28.19 15.34
N PRO A 86 -10.62 26.85 15.46
CA PRO A 86 -9.39 26.12 15.24
C PRO A 86 -8.96 26.15 13.76
N ALA A 87 -7.71 25.78 13.50
CA ALA A 87 -7.21 25.47 12.16
C ALA A 87 -8.18 24.53 11.42
N LYS A 88 -8.34 24.70 10.11
CA LYS A 88 -9.20 23.83 9.30
C LYS A 88 -8.43 22.59 8.90
N THR A 89 -8.99 21.42 9.24
CA THR A 89 -8.34 20.13 8.99
C THR A 89 -9.28 19.15 8.30
N LEU A 90 -8.70 18.33 7.43
CA LEU A 90 -9.26 17.07 6.93
C LEU A 90 -8.31 15.95 7.33
N MET A 91 -8.86 14.89 7.92
CA MET A 91 -8.13 13.70 8.34
C MET A 91 -8.82 12.48 7.75
N ILE A 92 -8.03 11.63 7.09
CA ILE A 92 -8.48 10.38 6.49
C ILE A 92 -7.63 9.26 7.10
N GLU A 93 -8.26 8.26 7.66
CA GLU A 93 -7.59 7.14 8.35
C GLU A 93 -8.12 5.80 7.85
N GLY A 94 -7.38 4.72 8.09
CA GLY A 94 -7.81 3.36 7.77
C GLY A 94 -7.44 2.88 6.37
N ILE A 95 -6.65 3.64 5.62
CA ILE A 95 -6.23 3.23 4.27
C ILE A 95 -5.14 2.16 4.39
N ASN A 96 -5.40 0.95 3.91
CA ASN A 96 -4.40 -0.12 3.91
C ASN A 96 -3.48 -0.02 2.68
N THR A 97 -2.24 0.40 2.91
CA THR A 97 -1.20 0.50 1.90
C THR A 97 -0.10 -0.57 2.03
N SER A 98 -0.25 -1.55 2.93
CA SER A 98 0.83 -2.49 3.29
C SER A 98 1.33 -3.34 2.13
N ASN A 99 0.46 -3.61 1.16
CA ASN A 99 0.75 -4.47 0.02
C ASN A 99 1.15 -3.68 -1.22
N TYR A 100 1.49 -2.41 -1.09
CA TYR A 100 1.83 -1.55 -2.22
C TYR A 100 3.22 -0.93 -2.06
N MET A 101 3.90 -0.78 -3.20
CA MET A 101 5.18 -0.10 -3.33
C MET A 101 5.02 1.08 -4.28
N GLY A 102 5.93 2.06 -4.20
CA GLY A 102 5.91 3.23 -5.07
C GLY A 102 4.59 4.02 -4.95
N ILE A 103 4.09 4.17 -3.72
CA ILE A 103 2.81 4.83 -3.46
C ILE A 103 2.93 6.31 -3.78
N SER A 104 2.03 6.82 -4.62
CA SER A 104 1.92 8.22 -5.03
C SER A 104 0.52 8.76 -4.81
N MET A 105 0.43 10.07 -4.56
CA MET A 105 -0.83 10.78 -4.33
C MET A 105 -1.09 11.81 -5.43
N THR A 106 -2.34 11.93 -5.83
CA THR A 106 -2.87 13.11 -6.53
C THR A 106 -4.11 13.63 -5.82
N LEU A 107 -4.38 14.93 -5.94
CA LEU A 107 -5.64 15.51 -5.49
C LEU A 107 -5.96 16.78 -6.26
N GLY A 108 -7.25 17.03 -6.46
CA GLY A 108 -7.78 18.30 -6.91
C GLY A 108 -7.58 19.36 -5.85
N HIS A 109 -6.98 20.47 -6.23
CA HIS A 109 -6.64 21.56 -5.30
C HIS A 109 -7.01 22.92 -5.89
N GLN A 110 -7.83 23.69 -5.17
CA GLN A 110 -8.09 25.10 -5.45
C GLN A 110 -7.65 25.98 -4.28
N LYS A 111 -7.23 27.21 -4.61
CA LYS A 111 -6.85 28.26 -3.67
C LYS A 111 -7.66 29.52 -3.94
N SER A 112 -8.00 30.28 -2.89
CA SER A 112 -8.77 31.53 -3.00
C SER A 112 -7.94 32.73 -3.48
N THR A 113 -6.60 32.66 -3.45
CA THR A 113 -5.72 33.79 -3.79
C THR A 113 -4.68 33.46 -4.86
N ASN A 114 -4.31 34.47 -5.66
CA ASN A 114 -3.37 34.33 -6.76
C ASN A 114 -1.91 34.14 -6.29
N ALA A 115 -1.58 34.63 -5.09
CA ALA A 115 -0.22 34.56 -4.55
C ALA A 115 0.13 33.19 -3.96
N SER A 116 -0.87 32.43 -3.48
CA SER A 116 -0.63 31.17 -2.79
C SER A 116 -0.03 30.10 -3.69
N SER A 117 0.83 29.25 -3.14
CA SER A 117 1.51 28.15 -3.84
C SER A 117 1.47 26.84 -3.07
N ASN A 118 1.92 26.82 -1.82
CA ASN A 118 2.20 25.61 -1.05
C ASN A 118 1.89 25.71 0.46
N GLU A 119 0.98 26.61 0.84
CA GLU A 119 0.67 26.92 2.24
C GLU A 119 -0.26 25.89 2.91
N LEU A 120 -1.11 25.20 2.15
CA LEU A 120 -1.89 24.08 2.69
C LEU A 120 -0.92 22.96 3.04
N THR A 121 -0.87 22.58 4.32
CA THR A 121 0.00 21.51 4.78
C THR A 121 -0.63 20.16 4.46
N ILE A 122 0.12 19.27 3.80
CA ILE A 122 -0.30 17.90 3.48
C ILE A 122 0.69 16.94 4.13
N GLU A 123 0.21 16.05 4.99
CA GLU A 123 1.05 15.13 5.75
C GLU A 123 0.48 13.72 5.75
N VAL A 124 1.37 12.74 5.93
CA VAL A 124 1.00 11.33 6.09
C VAL A 124 1.57 10.75 7.37
N SER A 125 0.92 9.73 7.92
CA SER A 125 1.38 9.02 9.10
C SER A 125 1.04 7.53 9.06
N ALA A 126 1.99 6.70 9.48
CA ALA A 126 1.78 5.27 9.68
C ALA A 126 1.32 4.91 11.11
N ASN A 127 1.62 5.76 12.09
CA ASN A 127 1.43 5.49 13.52
C ASN A 127 0.41 6.43 14.19
N GLY A 128 -0.02 7.51 13.52
CA GLY A 128 -0.95 8.50 14.04
C GLY A 128 -0.33 9.57 14.95
N THR A 129 0.96 9.48 15.25
CA THR A 129 1.66 10.42 16.14
C THR A 129 2.78 11.19 15.43
N THR A 130 3.53 10.53 14.56
CA THR A 130 4.58 11.12 13.74
C THR A 130 4.03 11.43 12.36
N TRP A 131 4.13 12.69 11.95
CA TRP A 131 3.61 13.19 10.68
C TRP A 131 4.75 13.55 9.75
N THR A 132 4.69 13.05 8.52
CA THR A 132 5.68 13.33 7.47
C THR A 132 5.04 14.23 6.42
N PRO A 133 5.58 15.44 6.18
CA PRO A 133 5.02 16.34 5.19
C PRO A 133 5.29 15.85 3.75
N LEU A 134 4.33 16.09 2.87
CA LEU A 134 4.48 15.98 1.42
C LEU A 134 4.60 17.39 0.83
N THR A 135 5.46 17.54 -0.18
CA THR A 135 5.76 18.82 -0.82
C THR A 135 5.07 18.92 -2.16
N TYR A 136 4.47 20.07 -2.45
CA TYR A 136 3.92 20.39 -3.76
C TYR A 136 4.18 21.86 -4.07
N THR A 137 4.02 22.23 -5.34
CA THR A 137 4.12 23.60 -5.83
C THR A 137 2.98 23.85 -6.81
N ARG A 138 2.56 25.12 -6.92
CA ARG A 138 1.55 25.55 -7.88
C ARG A 138 1.95 26.88 -8.52
N PRO A 139 1.41 27.21 -9.71
CA PRO A 139 1.60 28.52 -10.30
C PRO A 139 1.02 29.64 -9.43
N THR A 140 1.67 30.81 -9.47
CA THR A 140 1.22 32.05 -8.83
C THR A 140 1.00 33.15 -9.86
N GLY A 141 0.25 34.20 -9.50
CA GLY A 141 -0.06 35.33 -10.37
C GLY A 141 -1.49 35.31 -10.93
N SER A 142 -1.78 36.22 -11.85
CA SER A 142 -3.14 36.41 -12.39
C SER A 142 -3.70 35.12 -12.98
N GLY A 143 -4.95 34.80 -12.65
CA GLY A 143 -5.66 33.61 -13.16
C GLY A 143 -5.30 32.29 -12.48
N THR A 144 -4.49 32.28 -11.42
CA THR A 144 -4.06 31.04 -10.74
C THR A 144 -4.92 30.64 -9.53
N SER A 145 -5.93 31.43 -9.18
CA SER A 145 -6.94 31.06 -8.15
C SER A 145 -7.98 30.10 -8.72
N ASN A 146 -7.53 28.95 -9.20
CA ASN A 146 -8.32 27.94 -9.89
C ASN A 146 -8.06 26.54 -9.35
N TRP A 147 -8.88 25.58 -9.78
CA TRP A 147 -8.66 24.16 -9.60
C TRP A 147 -7.55 23.65 -10.51
N ILE A 148 -6.63 22.87 -9.96
CA ILE A 148 -5.71 22.02 -10.72
C ILE A 148 -5.53 20.68 -10.00
N LEU A 149 -5.11 19.65 -10.73
CA LEU A 149 -4.60 18.43 -10.12
C LEU A 149 -3.17 18.67 -9.66
N ILE A 150 -2.89 18.46 -8.37
CA ILE A 150 -1.53 18.45 -7.84
C ILE A 150 -1.06 17.03 -7.56
N SER A 151 0.26 16.84 -7.51
CA SER A 151 0.90 15.57 -7.17
C SER A 151 1.90 15.80 -6.04
N PRO A 152 1.45 15.79 -4.76
CA PRO A 152 2.35 15.94 -3.63
C PRO A 152 3.45 14.87 -3.65
N THR A 153 4.68 15.30 -3.43
CA THR A 153 5.90 14.49 -3.48
C THR A 153 6.44 14.24 -2.08
N GLY A 154 7.01 13.06 -1.87
CA GLY A 154 7.51 12.62 -0.57
C GLY A 154 7.34 11.12 -0.41
N ILE A 155 7.69 10.60 0.77
CA ILE A 155 7.55 9.17 1.07
C ILE A 155 6.18 8.93 1.69
N ILE A 156 5.34 8.15 1.01
CA ILE A 156 4.10 7.62 1.56
C ILE A 156 4.37 6.18 2.05
N PRO A 157 4.24 5.90 3.35
CA PRO A 157 4.61 4.59 3.90
C PRO A 157 3.62 3.49 3.50
N ALA A 158 4.15 2.28 3.30
CA ALA A 158 3.35 1.06 3.26
C ALA A 158 2.98 0.64 4.69
N THR A 159 1.71 0.71 5.05
CA THR A 159 1.21 0.44 6.40
C THR A 159 -0.22 -0.10 6.34
N THR A 160 -0.66 -0.83 7.36
CA THR A 160 -2.04 -1.32 7.45
C THR A 160 -3.06 -0.23 7.74
N ASN A 161 -2.60 0.93 8.23
CA ASN A 161 -3.44 2.10 8.52
C ASN A 161 -2.66 3.38 8.21
N LEU A 162 -2.65 3.74 6.92
CA LEU A 162 -2.15 5.04 6.47
C LEU A 162 -3.17 6.10 6.86
N ARG A 163 -2.64 7.21 7.38
CA ARG A 163 -3.38 8.41 7.70
C ARG A 163 -2.89 9.54 6.84
N ILE A 164 -3.82 10.35 6.34
CA ILE A 164 -3.56 11.56 5.56
C ILE A 164 -4.18 12.73 6.32
N ARG A 165 -3.42 13.80 6.52
CA ARG A 165 -3.91 15.04 7.12
C ARG A 165 -3.63 16.22 6.22
N LEU A 166 -4.66 17.00 5.95
CA LEU A 166 -4.56 18.29 5.27
C LEU A 166 -4.93 19.37 6.27
N THR A 167 -4.10 20.39 6.40
CA THR A 167 -4.28 21.47 7.38
C THR A 167 -4.12 22.82 6.72
N ASN A 168 -5.18 23.63 6.77
CA ASN A 168 -5.05 25.07 6.62
C ASN A 168 -4.81 25.67 8.01
N VAL A 169 -3.59 26.20 8.20
CA VAL A 169 -3.12 26.65 9.51
C VAL A 169 -3.89 27.86 10.01
N LEU A 170 -3.81 28.11 11.32
CA LEU A 170 -4.32 29.34 11.92
C LEU A 170 -3.65 30.56 11.28
N ASP A 171 -4.42 31.64 11.16
CA ASP A 171 -4.04 32.92 10.56
C ASP A 171 -3.67 32.83 9.05
N SER A 172 -4.06 31.75 8.38
CA SER A 172 -4.04 31.68 6.92
C SER A 172 -5.08 32.63 6.33
N ASN A 173 -4.64 33.48 5.40
CA ASN A 173 -5.49 34.35 4.58
C ASN A 173 -5.87 33.69 3.23
N VAL A 174 -5.73 32.37 3.13
CA VAL A 174 -6.05 31.61 1.93
C VAL A 174 -7.03 30.49 2.28
N GLY A 175 -8.16 30.45 1.59
CA GLY A 175 -9.09 29.34 1.62
C GLY A 175 -8.69 28.31 0.58
N PHE A 176 -8.67 27.04 0.99
CA PHE A 176 -8.35 25.93 0.12
C PHE A 176 -9.56 25.03 -0.10
N ARG A 177 -9.63 24.43 -1.28
CA ARG A 177 -10.58 23.37 -1.58
C ARG A 177 -9.87 22.15 -2.08
N ILE A 178 -10.38 21.00 -1.65
CA ILE A 178 -9.81 19.70 -1.92
C ILE A 178 -10.88 18.77 -2.44
N ASP A 179 -10.52 18.03 -3.48
CA ASP A 179 -11.36 17.02 -4.11
C ASP A 179 -10.49 15.95 -4.78
N ASP A 180 -11.09 14.86 -5.24
CA ASP A 180 -10.46 13.80 -6.04
C ASP A 180 -9.15 13.27 -5.45
N ILE A 181 -9.12 13.03 -4.15
CA ILE A 181 -7.93 12.49 -3.47
C ILE A 181 -7.75 11.05 -3.93
N LYS A 182 -6.62 10.76 -4.55
CA LYS A 182 -6.30 9.45 -5.09
C LYS A 182 -4.91 8.99 -4.69
N LEU A 183 -4.82 7.76 -4.21
CA LEU A 183 -3.56 7.05 -4.04
C LEU A 183 -3.43 5.98 -5.12
N THR A 184 -2.26 5.91 -5.71
CA THR A 184 -1.88 4.85 -6.63
C THR A 184 -0.57 4.23 -6.18
N GLY A 185 -0.32 3.01 -6.63
CA GLY A 185 0.96 2.36 -6.42
C GLY A 185 1.01 1.05 -7.17
N THR A 186 2.07 0.30 -6.95
CA THR A 186 2.27 -1.00 -7.57
C THR A 186 2.03 -2.08 -6.51
N ALA A 187 1.19 -3.07 -6.80
CA ALA A 187 1.02 -4.19 -5.89
C ALA A 187 2.38 -4.86 -5.65
N GLY A 188 2.83 -4.87 -4.39
CA GLY A 188 3.99 -5.63 -3.98
C GLY A 188 3.70 -7.10 -4.22
N THR A 189 4.60 -7.79 -4.92
CA THR A 189 4.50 -9.24 -5.10
C THR A 189 4.50 -9.85 -3.71
N LEU A 190 3.37 -10.42 -3.31
CA LEU A 190 3.25 -11.17 -2.07
C LEU A 190 4.24 -12.35 -2.15
N ALA A 191 5.42 -12.21 -1.55
CA ALA A 191 6.18 -13.37 -1.14
C ALA A 191 5.47 -13.97 0.09
N THR A 192 4.33 -14.62 -0.10
CA THR A 192 3.64 -15.37 0.96
C THR A 192 4.42 -16.65 1.28
N ASN A 193 5.55 -16.51 1.96
CA ASN A 193 6.24 -17.64 2.60
C ASN A 193 5.98 -17.73 4.11
N GLU A 194 5.17 -16.84 4.70
CA GLU A 194 4.88 -16.88 6.14
C GLU A 194 3.48 -17.42 6.48
N ASN A 195 2.49 -17.35 5.57
CA ASN A 195 1.12 -17.82 5.86
C ASN A 195 0.88 -19.33 5.63
N ASN A 196 1.79 -20.05 4.97
CA ASN A 196 1.70 -21.51 4.80
C ASN A 196 2.37 -22.32 5.92
N LYS A 197 2.93 -21.66 6.95
CA LYS A 197 3.52 -22.37 8.11
C LYS A 197 2.52 -23.11 8.99
N LYS A 198 1.21 -22.90 8.82
CA LYS A 198 0.19 -23.49 9.71
C LYS A 198 -0.16 -24.96 9.44
N GLY A 199 0.42 -25.59 8.42
CA GLY A 199 0.06 -26.97 8.04
C GLY A 199 1.08 -28.06 8.34
N PHE A 200 2.36 -27.72 8.62
CA PHE A 200 3.44 -28.71 8.65
C PHE A 200 4.17 -28.80 9.99
N ASN A 201 4.25 -30.01 10.54
CA ASN A 201 5.09 -30.35 11.67
C ASN A 201 6.30 -31.16 11.20
N ILE A 202 7.49 -30.56 11.28
CA ILE A 202 8.76 -31.15 10.86
C ILE A 202 9.65 -31.38 12.09
N TYR A 203 10.00 -32.65 12.35
CA TYR A 203 10.81 -33.05 13.51
C TYR A 203 11.61 -34.35 13.25
N PRO A 204 12.75 -34.55 13.93
CA PRO A 204 13.47 -33.55 14.70
C PRO A 204 14.17 -32.54 13.78
N THR A 205 14.44 -31.34 14.28
CA THR A 205 15.28 -30.34 13.58
C THR A 205 16.76 -30.50 13.89
N SER A 206 17.10 -31.35 14.86
CA SER A 206 18.45 -31.86 15.11
C SER A 206 18.41 -33.38 14.97
N VAL A 207 18.97 -33.89 13.88
CA VAL A 207 18.80 -35.27 13.45
C VAL A 207 20.04 -36.06 13.79
N SER A 208 19.89 -37.09 14.63
CA SER A 208 20.95 -38.05 14.96
C SER A 208 20.71 -39.43 14.36
N ASN A 209 19.45 -39.79 14.09
CA ASN A 209 19.07 -41.13 13.61
C ASN A 209 18.82 -41.17 12.09
N GLY A 210 19.30 -40.16 11.34
CA GLY A 210 19.20 -40.12 9.88
C GLY A 210 17.79 -39.98 9.30
N LYS A 211 16.76 -39.68 10.09
CA LYS A 211 15.38 -39.50 9.60
C LYS A 211 14.76 -38.19 10.07
N ILE A 212 13.98 -37.57 9.18
CA ILE A 212 13.13 -36.41 9.48
C ILE A 212 11.68 -36.80 9.16
N PHE A 213 10.79 -36.56 10.12
CA PHE A 213 9.36 -36.74 9.98
C PHE A 213 8.69 -35.42 9.60
N ILE A 214 7.72 -35.49 8.70
CA ILE A 214 7.01 -34.37 8.12
C ILE A 214 5.53 -34.73 8.12
N THR A 215 4.76 -34.13 9.03
CA THR A 215 3.33 -34.36 9.14
C THR A 215 2.55 -33.11 8.74
N SER A 216 1.36 -33.31 8.20
CA SER A 216 0.41 -32.25 7.88
C SER A 216 -1.02 -32.70 8.13
N SER A 217 -1.98 -31.76 8.12
CA SER A 217 -3.40 -32.08 8.37
C SER A 217 -3.98 -33.10 7.39
N LYS A 218 -3.55 -33.07 6.11
CA LYS A 218 -4.01 -34.02 5.08
C LYS A 218 -3.13 -35.27 5.00
N ASN A 219 -1.88 -35.14 5.43
CA ASN A 219 -0.84 -36.17 5.37
C ASN A 219 -0.75 -36.91 4.02
N SER A 220 -0.94 -36.16 2.94
CA SER A 220 -0.82 -36.61 1.54
C SER A 220 0.64 -36.58 1.08
N ASP A 221 0.88 -36.86 -0.20
CA ASP A 221 2.22 -36.86 -0.78
C ASP A 221 2.84 -35.45 -0.77
N LYS A 222 4.06 -35.34 -0.24
CA LYS A 222 4.80 -34.09 -0.06
C LYS A 222 6.08 -34.12 -0.88
N LYS A 223 6.31 -33.08 -1.67
CA LYS A 223 7.59 -32.89 -2.37
C LYS A 223 8.59 -32.28 -1.40
N VAL A 224 9.67 -33.00 -1.15
CA VAL A 224 10.72 -32.61 -0.23
C VAL A 224 12.00 -32.33 -1.01
N LYS A 225 12.58 -31.16 -0.79
CA LYS A 225 13.88 -30.74 -1.33
C LYS A 225 14.81 -30.39 -0.17
N ILE A 226 16.05 -30.89 -0.20
CA ILE A 226 17.07 -30.58 0.81
C ILE A 226 18.25 -29.89 0.14
N PHE A 227 18.63 -28.75 0.69
CA PHE A 227 19.74 -27.93 0.20
C PHE A 227 20.83 -27.83 1.26
N ASP A 228 22.10 -27.79 0.83
CA ASP A 228 23.22 -27.43 1.71
C ASP A 228 23.28 -25.92 1.98
N GLN A 229 24.24 -25.50 2.81
CA GLN A 229 24.45 -24.09 3.18
C GLN A 229 24.78 -23.15 2.01
N THR A 230 25.17 -23.70 0.85
CA THR A 230 25.45 -22.93 -0.36
C THR A 230 24.23 -22.84 -1.30
N GLY A 231 23.13 -23.49 -0.94
CA GLY A 231 21.92 -23.56 -1.75
C GLY A 231 21.94 -24.67 -2.81
N ARG A 232 22.93 -25.57 -2.79
CA ARG A 232 22.98 -26.70 -3.71
C ARG A 232 21.98 -27.76 -3.29
N LEU A 233 21.13 -28.20 -4.22
CA LEU A 233 20.13 -29.25 -4.03
C LEU A 233 20.83 -30.61 -3.88
N LEU A 234 20.57 -31.32 -2.78
CA LEU A 234 21.14 -32.63 -2.48
C LEU A 234 20.11 -33.75 -2.59
N ILE A 235 18.88 -33.51 -2.13
CA ILE A 235 17.79 -34.50 -2.18
C ILE A 235 16.57 -33.83 -2.76
N SER A 236 15.90 -34.51 -3.69
CA SER A 236 14.54 -34.18 -4.13
C SER A 236 13.72 -35.45 -4.24
N LYS A 237 12.71 -35.59 -3.38
CA LYS A 237 11.86 -36.80 -3.29
C LYS A 237 10.43 -36.44 -2.94
N THR A 238 9.49 -37.26 -3.39
CA THR A 238 8.10 -37.22 -2.89
C THR A 238 7.96 -38.25 -1.76
N VAL A 239 7.49 -37.82 -0.60
CA VAL A 239 7.33 -38.67 0.59
C VAL A 239 6.00 -38.40 1.26
N LYS A 240 5.44 -39.42 1.93
CA LYS A 240 4.20 -39.25 2.68
C LYS A 240 4.44 -38.62 4.05
N SER A 241 5.42 -39.13 4.81
CA SER A 241 5.62 -38.72 6.20
C SER A 241 7.07 -38.68 6.70
N GLU A 242 8.03 -39.26 5.98
CA GLU A 242 9.43 -39.25 6.41
C GLU A 242 10.41 -39.14 5.23
N VAL A 243 11.56 -38.53 5.49
CA VAL A 243 12.70 -38.48 4.57
C VAL A 243 13.95 -38.98 5.27
N ASN A 244 14.69 -39.86 4.58
CA ASN A 244 15.98 -40.35 5.02
C ASN A 244 17.10 -39.38 4.62
N VAL A 245 17.92 -39.01 5.59
CA VAL A 245 19.06 -38.09 5.51
C VAL A 245 20.34 -38.71 6.09
N SER A 246 20.39 -40.01 6.34
CA SER A 246 21.55 -40.71 6.92
C SER A 246 22.83 -40.62 6.09
N GLU A 247 22.68 -40.43 4.77
CA GLU A 247 23.81 -40.31 3.83
C GLU A 247 24.35 -38.88 3.72
N LEU A 248 23.66 -37.90 4.33
CA LEU A 248 24.12 -36.51 4.33
C LEU A 248 25.23 -36.32 5.38
N PRO A 249 26.36 -35.66 5.04
CA PRO A 249 27.37 -35.30 6.02
C PRO A 249 26.81 -34.44 7.16
N LYS A 250 27.49 -34.43 8.30
CA LYS A 250 27.16 -33.56 9.42
C LYS A 250 27.19 -32.09 8.98
N GLY A 251 26.16 -31.33 9.33
CA GLY A 251 26.05 -29.95 8.87
C GLY A 251 24.65 -29.37 8.95
N ILE A 252 24.53 -28.12 8.50
CA ILE A 252 23.27 -27.37 8.44
C ILE A 252 22.70 -27.47 7.02
N TYR A 253 21.40 -27.73 6.96
CA TYR A 253 20.65 -27.86 5.72
C TYR A 253 19.34 -27.08 5.77
N ILE A 254 18.81 -26.75 4.60
CA ILE A 254 17.47 -26.18 4.43
C ILE A 254 16.57 -27.25 3.81
N LEU A 255 15.51 -27.61 4.53
CA LEU A 255 14.47 -28.53 4.09
C LEU A 255 13.29 -27.72 3.57
N ASN A 256 12.99 -27.84 2.28
CA ASN A 256 11.76 -27.32 1.67
C ASN A 256 10.77 -28.47 1.50
N VAL A 257 9.55 -28.26 1.97
CA VAL A 257 8.45 -29.22 1.88
C VAL A 257 7.28 -28.53 1.18
N GLU A 258 6.73 -29.15 0.15
CA GLU A 258 5.58 -28.67 -0.60
C GLU A 258 4.48 -29.75 -0.59
N GLU A 259 3.24 -29.40 -0.25
CA GLU A 259 2.06 -30.25 -0.31
C GLU A 259 0.90 -29.44 -0.92
N ASN A 260 0.45 -29.81 -2.12
CA ASN A 260 -0.49 -29.01 -2.93
C ASN A 260 0.06 -27.58 -3.16
N GLU A 261 -0.70 -26.56 -2.76
CA GLU A 261 -0.31 -25.14 -2.86
C GLU A 261 0.44 -24.63 -1.61
N ALA A 262 0.61 -25.47 -0.58
CA ALA A 262 1.29 -25.10 0.66
C ALA A 262 2.76 -25.50 0.62
N ALA A 263 3.65 -24.57 1.00
CA ALA A 263 5.08 -24.82 1.11
C ALA A 263 5.64 -24.29 2.44
N VAL A 264 6.63 -25.00 2.99
CA VAL A 264 7.38 -24.59 4.18
C VAL A 264 8.87 -24.86 4.00
N SER A 265 9.69 -23.93 4.48
CA SER A 265 11.14 -24.10 4.58
C SER A 265 11.55 -24.17 6.05
N LYS A 266 12.38 -25.15 6.41
CA LYS A 266 12.88 -25.32 7.78
C LYS A 266 14.37 -25.63 7.78
N LYS A 267 15.13 -24.92 8.62
CA LYS A 267 16.53 -25.23 8.91
C LYS A 267 16.62 -26.51 9.74
N VAL A 268 17.50 -27.43 9.34
CA VAL A 268 17.76 -28.70 10.02
C VAL A 268 19.27 -28.87 10.22
N LEU A 269 19.66 -29.43 11.37
CA LEU A 269 21.03 -29.79 11.72
C LEU A 269 21.17 -31.32 11.72
N ILE A 270 22.08 -31.85 10.91
CA ILE A 270 22.46 -33.27 10.93
C ILE A 270 23.71 -33.42 11.80
N LYS A 271 23.64 -34.30 12.82
CA LYS A 271 24.66 -34.49 13.86
C LYS A 271 25.56 -35.70 13.64
#